data_AF-A0A9D6UEI5-F1
#
_entry.id   AF-A0A9D6UEI5-F1
#
_cell.length_a   1.000
_cell.length_b   1.000
_cell.length_c   1.000
_cell.angle_alpha   90.00
_cell.angle_beta   90.00
_cell.angle_gamma   90.00
#
_symmetry.space_group_name_H-M   'P 1'
#
loop_
_entity.id
_entity.type
_entity.pdbx_description
1 polymer ?
#
loop_
_entity_poly.entity_id
_entity_poly.type
_entity_poly.pdbx_seq_one_letter_code
_entity_poly.pdbx_strand_id
1 'polypeptide(L)'
;MRILALALAACVAAQGASAKQPRSQKKPDNDQALTGPVGDPSGRWNIEATTTVGECRSLIPPSFDIVGNKIAAAPGPAASFWGYVDEEGTIVARFTGEGERVVRFHGTLRGGRGSGPWSSSTDLCGGTWRASRSDAAAQ
;
A
#
# COMPACT_ATOMS: atom_id res chain seq x y z
N MET A 1 -34.88 -60.72 -22.04
CA MET A 1 -34.33 -61.80 -21.21
C MET A 1 -32.83 -61.64 -21.09
N ARG A 2 -32.32 -61.63 -19.86
CA ARG A 2 -31.01 -62.14 -19.39
C ARG A 2 -30.50 -61.27 -18.25
N ILE A 3 -31.03 -61.56 -17.07
CA ILE A 3 -30.40 -61.29 -15.79
C ILE A 3 -29.27 -62.32 -15.66
N LEU A 4 -28.06 -61.86 -15.34
CA LEU A 4 -26.97 -62.72 -14.88
C LEU A 4 -26.27 -62.00 -13.73
N ALA A 5 -26.09 -62.77 -12.66
CA ALA A 5 -25.77 -62.35 -11.32
C ALA A 5 -24.30 -62.59 -10.97
N LEU A 6 -23.92 -62.01 -9.82
CA LEU A 6 -22.91 -62.46 -8.85
C LEU A 6 -21.42 -62.42 -9.23
N ALA A 7 -20.64 -61.68 -8.44
CA ALA A 7 -19.48 -62.23 -7.73
C ALA A 7 -19.07 -61.33 -6.55
N LEU A 8 -18.63 -62.01 -5.48
CA LEU A 8 -18.26 -61.57 -4.13
C LEU A 8 -16.94 -60.80 -4.03
N ALA A 9 -16.71 -60.27 -2.81
CA ALA A 9 -15.44 -60.20 -2.05
C ALA A 9 -14.81 -58.80 -1.96
N ALA A 10 -14.16 -58.36 -0.88
CA ALA A 10 -14.06 -58.74 0.53
C ALA A 10 -13.42 -57.54 1.25
N CYS A 11 -13.51 -57.53 2.58
CA CYS A 11 -12.87 -56.71 3.61
C CYS A 11 -11.72 -55.75 3.23
N VAL A 12 -11.63 -54.58 3.88
CA VAL A 12 -10.50 -54.17 4.78
C VAL A 12 -10.88 -52.88 5.51
N ALA A 13 -10.35 -52.78 6.73
CA ALA A 13 -10.65 -51.87 7.82
C ALA A 13 -10.30 -50.38 7.61
N ALA A 14 -10.91 -49.58 8.49
CA ALA A 14 -10.37 -48.42 9.21
C ALA A 14 -9.46 -47.44 8.45
N GLN A 15 -9.83 -46.15 8.51
CA GLN A 15 -9.03 -45.11 9.16
C GLN A 15 -9.74 -43.77 9.01
N GLY A 16 -9.98 -43.10 10.14
CA GLY A 16 -10.47 -41.74 10.15
C GLY A 16 -9.50 -40.84 9.39
N ALA A 17 -10.00 -40.17 8.35
CA ALA A 17 -9.34 -39.00 7.81
C ALA A 17 -9.99 -37.80 8.48
N SER A 18 -9.35 -37.31 9.55
CA SER A 18 -9.53 -35.93 10.00
C SER A 18 -9.27 -35.04 8.78
N ALA A 19 -10.33 -34.44 8.23
CA ALA A 19 -10.19 -33.41 7.23
C ALA A 19 -9.38 -32.28 7.87
N LYS A 20 -8.12 -32.13 7.44
CA LYS A 20 -7.27 -31.01 7.78
C LYS A 20 -8.03 -29.74 7.44
N GLN A 21 -8.43 -29.03 8.49
CA GLN A 21 -8.98 -27.68 8.43
C GLN A 21 -8.08 -26.83 7.52
N PRO A 22 -8.61 -26.11 6.51
CA PRO A 22 -7.79 -25.25 5.68
C PRO A 22 -7.10 -24.24 6.59
N ARG A 23 -5.77 -24.31 6.59
CA ARG A 23 -4.88 -23.40 7.30
C ARG A 23 -5.25 -21.99 6.86
N SER A 24 -5.86 -21.22 7.75
CA SER A 24 -6.18 -19.82 7.54
C SER A 24 -4.97 -19.13 6.91
N GLN A 25 -5.08 -18.74 5.65
CA GLN A 25 -4.08 -17.91 5.02
C GLN A 25 -4.04 -16.61 5.81
N LYS A 26 -2.95 -16.38 6.52
CA LYS A 26 -2.68 -15.12 7.20
C LYS A 26 -2.73 -14.04 6.13
N LYS A 27 -3.86 -13.30 6.08
CA LYS A 27 -4.01 -12.08 5.30
C LYS A 27 -2.76 -11.24 5.61
N PRO A 28 -1.97 -10.79 4.62
CA PRO A 28 -0.87 -9.90 4.92
C PRO A 28 -1.42 -8.72 5.71
N ASP A 29 -0.82 -8.42 6.86
CA ASP A 29 -1.10 -7.28 7.74
C ASP A 29 -0.84 -5.97 6.98
N ASN A 30 -1.65 -5.69 5.96
CA ASN A 30 -1.47 -4.52 5.10
C ASN A 30 -2.38 -3.36 5.54
N ASP A 31 -3.24 -3.59 6.54
CA ASP A 31 -4.23 -2.63 7.05
C ASP A 31 -3.91 -2.20 8.49
N GLN A 32 -2.63 -2.15 8.86
CA GLN A 32 -2.25 -1.70 10.19
C GLN A 32 -2.49 -0.19 10.29
N ALA A 33 -3.62 0.17 10.91
CA ALA A 33 -4.00 1.56 11.15
C ALA A 33 -2.83 2.32 11.76
N LEU A 34 -2.57 3.53 11.26
CA LEU A 34 -1.51 4.38 11.80
C LEU A 34 -1.87 4.73 13.25
N THR A 35 -1.05 4.26 14.19
CA THR A 35 -1.18 4.53 15.62
C THR A 35 -0.12 5.52 16.07
N GLY A 36 -0.52 6.45 16.94
CA GLY A 36 0.35 7.50 17.49
C GLY A 36 -0.27 8.90 17.37
N PRO A 37 0.30 9.89 18.06
CA PRO A 37 -0.16 11.27 17.96
C PRO A 37 0.11 11.84 16.55
N VAL A 38 -0.74 12.79 16.17
CA VAL A 38 -0.37 13.75 15.12
C VAL A 38 0.68 14.67 15.73
N GLY A 39 1.87 14.70 15.14
CA GLY A 39 2.98 15.52 15.58
C GLY A 39 3.48 16.41 14.45
N ASP A 40 4.53 17.19 14.71
CA ASP A 40 5.18 17.99 13.68
C ASP A 40 5.57 17.11 12.46
N PRO A 41 5.03 17.39 11.27
CA PRO A 41 5.28 16.58 10.08
C PRO A 41 6.61 16.94 9.39
N SER A 42 7.32 17.99 9.84
CA SER A 42 8.56 18.46 9.22
C SER A 42 9.64 17.37 9.11
N GLY A 43 10.59 17.53 8.20
CA GLY A 43 11.70 16.59 7.98
C GLY A 43 11.47 15.64 6.81
N ARG A 44 12.40 14.70 6.65
CA ARG A 44 12.46 13.80 5.50
C ARG A 44 11.58 12.57 5.70
N TRP A 45 10.78 12.27 4.68
CA TRP A 45 9.92 11.10 4.60
C TRP A 45 10.36 10.20 3.45
N ASN A 46 10.53 8.91 3.71
CA ASN A 46 10.74 7.88 2.71
C ASN A 46 9.38 7.31 2.30
N ILE A 47 9.17 7.14 1.00
CA ILE A 47 7.88 6.78 0.40
C ILE A 47 8.03 5.49 -0.41
N GLU A 48 7.15 4.54 -0.13
CA GLU A 48 6.99 3.30 -0.89
C GLU A 48 5.60 3.30 -1.51
N ALA A 49 5.54 3.54 -2.83
CA ALA A 49 4.28 3.52 -3.57
C ALA A 49 4.15 2.23 -4.40
N THR A 50 2.99 1.62 -4.34
CA THR A 50 2.65 0.38 -5.05
C THR A 50 1.44 0.65 -5.94
N THR A 51 1.55 0.31 -7.23
CA THR A 51 0.40 0.28 -8.15
C THR A 51 -0.45 -0.95 -7.85
N THR A 52 -1.75 -0.75 -7.63
CA THR A 52 -2.71 -1.84 -7.40
C THR A 52 -3.83 -1.88 -8.43
N VAL A 53 -3.95 -0.84 -9.26
CA VAL A 53 -4.92 -0.74 -10.37
C VAL A 53 -4.21 -0.15 -11.59
N GLY A 54 -4.30 -0.83 -12.72
CA GLY A 54 -3.69 -0.41 -13.99
C GLY A 54 -2.16 -0.56 -14.00
N GLU A 55 -1.53 0.01 -15.03
CA GLU A 55 -0.07 -0.06 -15.25
C GLU A 55 0.50 1.36 -15.32
N CYS A 56 1.08 1.83 -14.22
CA CYS A 56 1.62 3.20 -14.14
C CYS A 56 3.14 3.21 -14.12
N ARG A 57 3.74 4.19 -14.79
CA ARG A 57 5.04 4.71 -14.38
C ARG A 57 4.82 5.68 -13.22
N SER A 58 5.21 5.31 -12.01
CA SER A 58 5.00 6.15 -10.83
C SER A 58 5.74 7.49 -10.94
N LEU A 59 5.02 8.59 -10.76
CA LEU A 59 5.59 9.94 -10.58
C LEU A 59 5.87 10.27 -9.12
N ILE A 60 5.49 9.38 -8.20
CA ILE A 60 5.64 9.59 -6.76
C ILE A 60 7.13 9.49 -6.44
N PRO A 61 7.73 10.53 -5.82
CA PRO A 61 9.14 10.49 -5.46
C PRO A 61 9.37 9.44 -4.36
N PRO A 62 10.54 8.78 -4.33
CA PRO A 62 10.89 7.83 -3.27
C PRO A 62 11.07 8.51 -1.90
N SER A 63 11.20 9.83 -1.88
CA SER A 63 11.23 10.62 -0.65
C SER A 63 10.79 12.06 -0.89
N PHE A 64 10.38 12.75 0.17
CA PHE A 64 10.18 14.20 0.16
C PHE A 64 10.51 14.81 1.52
N ASP A 65 10.82 16.11 1.52
CA ASP A 65 11.06 16.90 2.72
C ASP A 65 9.86 17.80 3.00
N ILE A 66 9.36 17.75 4.23
CA ILE A 66 8.32 18.66 4.73
C ILE A 66 9.00 19.76 5.56
N VAL A 67 8.59 21.01 5.37
CA VAL A 67 9.01 22.14 6.22
C VAL A 67 7.76 22.86 6.71
N GLY A 68 7.58 22.88 8.03
CA GLY A 68 6.31 23.31 8.64
C GLY A 68 5.23 22.33 8.23
N ASN A 69 4.31 22.76 7.37
CA ASN A 69 3.21 21.93 6.87
C ASN A 69 3.22 21.76 5.34
N LYS A 70 4.30 22.13 4.64
CA LYS A 70 4.40 22.08 3.17
C LYS A 70 5.46 21.11 2.71
N ILE A 71 5.22 20.43 1.59
CA ILE A 71 6.26 19.69 0.88
C ILE A 71 7.20 20.72 0.22
N ALA A 72 8.43 20.78 0.70
CA ALA A 72 9.44 21.76 0.27
C ALA A 72 10.40 21.18 -0.78
N ALA A 73 10.65 19.87 -0.75
CA ALA A 73 11.48 19.17 -1.73
C ALA A 73 10.90 17.78 -2.02
N ALA A 74 10.97 17.34 -3.28
CA ALA A 74 10.45 16.05 -3.72
C ALA A 74 11.34 15.50 -4.84
N PRO A 75 12.56 15.01 -4.53
CA PRO A 75 13.49 14.50 -5.53
C PRO A 75 12.89 13.28 -6.23
N GLY A 76 12.78 13.32 -7.55
CA GLY A 76 12.16 12.22 -8.29
C GLY A 76 11.83 12.57 -9.73
N PRO A 77 10.99 11.75 -10.38
CA PRO A 77 10.65 11.88 -11.80
C PRO A 77 9.64 13.01 -12.11
N ALA A 78 9.03 13.62 -11.08
CA ALA A 78 8.10 14.72 -11.26
C ALA A 78 8.84 16.02 -11.65
N ALA A 79 8.34 16.72 -12.66
CA ALA A 79 8.87 18.02 -13.08
C ALA A 79 8.43 19.16 -12.16
N SER A 80 7.24 19.05 -11.56
CA SER A 80 6.75 19.98 -10.55
C SER A 80 5.87 19.28 -9.51
N PHE A 81 5.76 19.89 -8.34
CA PHE A 81 4.94 19.36 -7.25
C PHE A 81 4.40 20.49 -6.38
N TRP A 82 3.34 20.16 -5.65
CA TRP A 82 2.91 20.92 -4.47
C TRP A 82 2.25 19.94 -3.50
N GLY A 83 2.25 20.29 -2.22
CA GLY A 83 1.54 19.52 -1.22
C GLY A 83 1.64 20.12 0.17
N TYR A 84 0.72 19.71 1.04
CA TYR A 84 0.68 20.13 2.43
C TYR A 84 0.16 19.02 3.33
N VAL A 85 0.35 19.21 4.64
CA VAL A 85 -0.22 18.41 5.71
C VAL A 85 -1.12 19.32 6.56
N ASP A 86 -2.32 18.87 6.89
CA ASP A 86 -3.21 19.59 7.81
C ASP A 86 -2.94 19.22 9.29
N GLU A 87 -3.71 19.82 10.19
CA GLU A 87 -3.54 19.64 11.64
C GLU A 87 -3.95 18.24 12.11
N GLU A 88 -4.74 17.52 11.33
CA GLU A 88 -5.17 16.14 11.56
C GLU A 88 -4.16 15.10 11.06
N GLY A 89 -3.11 15.57 10.38
CA GLY A 89 -2.06 14.78 9.76
C GLY A 89 -2.42 14.29 8.37
N THR A 90 -3.51 14.78 7.76
CA THR A 90 -3.87 14.48 6.38
C THR A 90 -2.88 15.13 5.44
N ILE A 91 -2.27 14.33 4.57
CA ILE A 91 -1.40 14.82 3.49
C ILE A 91 -2.17 14.85 2.18
N VAL A 92 -2.04 15.98 1.47
CA VAL A 92 -2.53 16.16 0.11
C VAL A 92 -1.38 16.68 -0.74
N ALA A 93 -1.08 15.99 -1.83
CA ALA A 93 -0.04 16.39 -2.77
C ALA A 93 -0.40 16.05 -4.21
N ARG A 94 0.21 16.80 -5.12
CA ARG A 94 0.17 16.55 -6.55
C ARG A 94 1.58 16.54 -7.11
N PHE A 95 1.88 15.53 -7.92
CA PHE A 95 3.10 15.42 -8.70
C PHE A 95 2.75 15.50 -10.18
N THR A 96 3.38 16.43 -10.91
CA THR A 96 3.19 16.59 -12.35
C THR A 96 4.48 16.23 -13.07
N GLY A 97 4.42 15.26 -13.96
CA GLY A 97 5.53 14.78 -14.76
C GLY A 97 5.52 15.34 -16.19
N GLU A 98 6.39 14.80 -17.04
CA GLU A 98 6.41 15.12 -18.47
C GLU A 98 5.06 14.79 -19.14
N GLY A 99 4.66 15.61 -20.13
CA GLY A 99 3.44 15.42 -20.89
C GLY A 99 2.16 15.66 -20.08
N GLU A 100 2.22 16.54 -19.07
CA GLU A 100 1.10 16.87 -18.18
C GLU A 100 0.53 15.67 -17.43
N ARG A 101 1.31 14.58 -17.25
CA ARG A 101 0.88 13.45 -16.43
C ARG A 101 0.77 13.87 -14.97
N VAL A 102 -0.34 13.52 -14.33
CA VAL A 102 -0.65 13.97 -12.97
C VAL A 102 -0.92 12.79 -12.06
N VAL A 103 -0.16 12.72 -10.96
CA VAL A 103 -0.48 11.87 -9.81
C VAL A 103 -1.03 12.72 -8.67
N ARG A 104 -2.16 12.30 -8.13
CA ARG A 104 -2.74 12.78 -6.87
C ARG A 104 -2.36 11.82 -5.75
N PHE A 105 -1.85 12.38 -4.66
CA PHE A 105 -1.32 11.64 -3.53
C PHE A 105 -2.04 12.10 -2.27
N HIS A 106 -2.71 11.19 -1.59
CA HIS A 106 -3.53 11.48 -0.42
C HIS A 106 -3.25 10.47 0.69
N GLY A 107 -3.37 10.87 1.95
CA GLY A 107 -3.33 9.93 3.06
C GLY A 107 -3.11 10.60 4.38
N THR A 108 -2.46 9.91 5.31
CA THR A 108 -2.26 10.40 6.68
C THR A 108 -0.83 10.15 7.14
N LEU A 109 -0.28 11.06 7.93
CA LEU A 109 1.01 10.97 8.63
C LEU A 109 0.79 11.00 10.14
N ARG A 110 1.20 9.96 10.87
CA ARG A 110 1.11 9.86 12.34
C ARG A 110 2.25 9.04 12.92
N GLY A 111 2.77 9.48 14.07
CA GLY A 111 3.81 8.74 14.81
C GLY A 111 5.02 8.33 13.95
N GLY A 112 5.49 9.24 13.07
CA GLY A 112 6.63 8.97 12.17
C GLY A 112 6.34 7.97 11.04
N ARG A 113 5.07 7.60 10.81
CA ARG A 113 4.64 6.70 9.75
C ARG A 113 3.57 7.37 8.90
N GLY A 114 3.38 6.89 7.68
CA GLY A 114 2.34 7.37 6.79
C GLY A 114 1.79 6.28 5.89
N SER A 115 0.57 6.49 5.39
CA SER A 115 -0.03 5.66 4.35
C SER A 115 -1.23 6.34 3.72
N GLY A 116 -1.59 5.88 2.52
CA GLY A 116 -2.83 6.31 1.86
C GLY A 116 -2.92 5.86 0.41
N PRO A 117 -3.96 6.31 -0.30
CA PRO A 117 -4.11 6.07 -1.72
C PRO A 117 -3.35 7.08 -2.59
N TRP A 118 -3.10 6.68 -3.82
CA TRP A 118 -2.72 7.60 -4.90
C TRP A 118 -3.43 7.21 -6.20
N SER A 119 -3.57 8.16 -7.10
CA SER A 119 -4.18 7.92 -8.41
C SER A 119 -3.60 8.82 -9.49
N SER A 120 -3.55 8.31 -10.71
CA SER A 120 -3.28 9.08 -11.92
C SER A 120 -4.52 9.08 -12.79
N SER A 121 -5.13 10.25 -12.98
CA SER A 121 -6.25 10.39 -13.91
C SER A 121 -5.80 10.40 -15.37
N THR A 122 -4.54 10.75 -15.62
CA THR A 122 -3.96 10.77 -16.97
C THR A 122 -3.60 9.38 -17.47
N ASP A 123 -3.18 8.50 -16.55
CA ASP A 123 -2.79 7.12 -16.88
C ASP A 123 -3.86 6.08 -16.49
N LEU A 124 -5.01 6.54 -15.97
CA LEU A 124 -6.16 5.72 -15.55
C LEU A 124 -5.78 4.57 -14.61
N CYS A 125 -4.92 4.86 -13.64
CA CYS A 125 -4.31 3.86 -12.79
C CYS A 125 -4.05 4.43 -11.38
N GLY A 126 -3.68 3.59 -10.42
CA GLY A 126 -3.51 4.02 -9.04
C GLY A 126 -3.03 2.93 -8.11
N GLY A 127 -2.94 3.27 -6.83
CA GLY A 127 -2.66 2.29 -5.79
C GLY A 127 -2.53 2.87 -4.41
N THR A 128 -1.64 2.29 -3.62
CA THR A 128 -1.41 2.67 -2.23
C THR A 128 0.03 3.07 -2.01
N TRP A 129 0.27 3.79 -0.93
CA TRP A 129 1.62 4.13 -0.49
C TRP A 129 1.77 3.95 1.01
N ARG A 130 3.01 3.79 1.43
CA ARG A 130 3.48 3.78 2.81
C ARG A 130 4.62 4.77 2.96
N ALA A 131 4.81 5.28 4.17
CA ALA A 131 5.91 6.15 4.48
C ALA A 131 6.48 5.91 5.87
N SER A 132 7.76 6.24 6.02
CA SER A 132 8.46 6.35 7.29
C SER A 132 9.23 7.66 7.32
N ARG A 133 9.21 8.34 8.46
CA ARG A 133 10.10 9.48 8.71
C ARG A 133 11.51 8.93 8.84
N SER A 134 12.45 9.51 8.10
CA SER A 134 13.85 9.25 8.39
C SER A 134 14.13 9.83 9.77
N ASP A 135 14.65 9.02 10.69
CA ASP A 135 15.24 9.59 11.89
C ASP A 135 16.29 10.59 11.43
N ALA A 136 16.21 11.82 11.93
CA ALA A 136 17.33 12.74 11.78
C ALA A 136 18.52 12.00 12.39
N ALA A 137 19.47 11.57 11.57
CA ALA A 137 20.73 11.06 12.08
C ALA A 137 21.22 12.13 13.06
N ALA A 138 21.24 11.78 14.35
CA ALA A 138 21.86 12.61 15.36
C ALA A 138 23.30 12.81 14.88
N GLN A 139 23.57 14.01 14.37
CA GLN A 139 24.92 14.48 14.08
C GLN A 139 25.54 14.94 15.39
#